data_AF-A0A1E7FFN3-F1
#
_entry.id   AF-A0A1E7FFN3-F1
#
_cell.length_a   1.000
_cell.length_b   1.000
_cell.length_c   1.000
_cell.angle_alpha   90.00
_cell.angle_beta   90.00
_cell.angle_gamma   90.00
#
_symmetry.space_group_name_H-M   'P 1'
#
loop_
_entity.id
_entity.type
_entity.pdbx_description
1 polymer ?
#
loop_
_entity_poly.entity_id
_entity_poly.type
_entity_poly.pdbx_seq_one_letter_code
_entity_poly.pdbx_strand_id
1 'polypeptide(L)'
;MANNTSNNSNIRNGVNNSNNNNAAAAAAARGKGSVGRSATIASSPTSSGNTITAATATSAPPSKTSKAAAQMQKMREANNKYKNLLKMAKERIEQQEIDLKKMRETRLDEETTASKDSGSDNYNNNNSNYLDDAATNDDLNYWNLVRVSQRIRVDLEAHELNARGSNEEIWALIEWERDDTDRDMIDNNGQQQQQQQQQSSSNNNNRKKLWKRFDSGSELKDFIRRDTGEPLTLPPYSLTPQQSSRTTVEADKKVSSITEEYRRFRVKSEMTRKKMDAQVRELQSSNVETTKRQIEGREHVEQEMEATRRTEHNQLARMRTDAARQEDQWKEAYDILLKENDALKCSGSDAILASQWRQRYEACLKEKDDAVHKLQSVQKRDQSHQLQQSSSSERKYEMKYRDLKESFRLYRKKAKEIFVSQAAAAATSNIIGEEDSKLSYLKNLMVNYLTADPEVRDHMEKAIGTVLKFTPSDIAIIEKKKTDDASWGLF
;
A
#
# COMPACT_ATOMS: atom_id res chain seq x y z
N MET A 1 21.29 63.73 53.86
CA MET A 1 19.95 63.40 54.38
C MET A 1 18.95 63.64 53.26
N ALA A 2 17.96 62.75 53.07
CA ALA A 2 16.59 62.92 52.50
C ALA A 2 16.35 63.95 51.35
N ASN A 3 15.44 63.76 50.37
CA ASN A 3 14.51 62.69 49.95
C ASN A 3 13.96 63.14 48.56
N ASN A 4 13.85 62.29 47.53
CA ASN A 4 12.72 61.42 47.19
C ASN A 4 11.65 62.05 46.23
N THR A 5 11.45 61.43 45.05
CA THR A 5 10.23 61.43 44.18
C THR A 5 9.65 62.77 43.63
N SER A 6 8.85 62.83 42.55
CA SER A 6 8.30 61.78 41.64
C SER A 6 7.91 62.31 40.24
N ASN A 7 8.00 61.41 39.25
CA ASN A 7 7.12 61.16 38.10
C ASN A 7 6.42 62.30 37.33
N ASN A 8 6.64 62.28 36.01
CA ASN A 8 5.78 62.88 34.99
C ASN A 8 5.29 61.77 34.05
N SER A 9 3.98 61.69 33.78
CA SER A 9 3.38 60.67 32.93
C SER A 9 2.33 61.27 32.00
N ASN A 10 2.61 61.28 30.70
CA ASN A 10 1.72 61.82 29.69
C ASN A 10 1.90 61.05 28.37
N ILE A 11 0.86 60.34 27.91
CA ILE A 11 0.59 59.88 26.55
C ILE A 11 -0.81 59.26 26.58
N ARG A 12 -1.73 59.76 25.76
CA ARG A 12 -3.01 59.09 25.47
C ARG A 12 -3.34 59.32 23.99
N ASN A 13 -3.16 58.30 23.18
CA ASN A 13 -3.46 58.35 21.75
C ASN A 13 -4.98 58.45 21.53
N GLY A 14 -5.39 59.28 20.57
CA GLY A 14 -6.73 59.26 20.00
C GLY A 14 -6.74 58.49 18.69
N VAL A 15 -7.83 57.77 18.42
CA VAL A 15 -8.21 57.31 17.07
C VAL A 15 -9.73 57.49 16.91
N ASN A 16 -10.10 58.48 16.10
CA ASN A 16 -11.39 58.56 15.41
C ASN A 16 -11.34 57.64 14.15
N ASN A 17 -12.42 57.21 13.50
CA ASN A 17 -13.86 57.09 13.79
C ASN A 17 -14.49 56.42 12.54
N SER A 18 -15.68 55.81 12.63
CA SER A 18 -16.60 55.49 11.51
C SER A 18 -16.17 54.41 10.47
N ASN A 19 -17.09 53.62 9.87
CA ASN A 19 -18.53 53.46 10.11
C ASN A 19 -19.12 52.18 9.46
N ASN A 20 -20.35 51.84 9.89
CA ASN A 20 -21.43 51.16 9.15
C ASN A 20 -21.25 49.69 8.66
N ASN A 21 -22.24 48.79 8.73
CA ASN A 21 -23.58 48.72 9.32
C ASN A 21 -24.20 47.34 8.99
N ASN A 22 -25.24 46.97 9.76
CA ASN A 22 -26.29 45.99 9.42
C ASN A 22 -25.88 44.50 9.35
N ALA A 23 -26.71 43.50 9.67
CA ALA A 23 -28.00 43.36 10.38
C ALA A 23 -28.40 41.87 10.14
N ALA A 24 -29.21 41.15 10.92
CA ALA A 24 -29.77 41.35 12.26
C ALA A 24 -29.94 39.95 12.89
N ALA A 25 -29.89 39.84 14.22
CA ALA A 25 -30.19 38.61 14.94
C ALA A 25 -31.10 38.90 16.14
N ALA A 26 -32.26 38.25 16.17
CA ALA A 26 -33.25 38.27 17.24
C ALA A 26 -34.11 37.00 17.11
N ALA A 27 -34.55 36.32 18.17
CA ALA A 27 -34.13 36.34 19.58
C ALA A 27 -34.54 35.01 20.25
N ALA A 28 -34.16 34.83 21.52
CA ALA A 28 -34.98 34.34 22.66
C ALA A 28 -36.24 33.46 22.38
N ALA A 29 -36.59 32.42 23.16
CA ALA A 29 -36.00 31.85 24.39
C ALA A 29 -36.63 30.47 24.75
N ARG A 30 -36.04 29.82 25.76
CA ARG A 30 -36.67 28.98 26.82
C ARG A 30 -38.14 28.50 26.65
N GLY A 31 -38.35 27.19 26.83
CA GLY A 31 -39.65 26.63 27.24
C GLY A 31 -39.55 25.20 27.77
N LYS A 32 -40.09 24.92 28.97
CA LYS A 32 -40.18 23.57 29.56
C LYS A 32 -41.61 23.00 29.42
N GLY A 33 -41.73 21.67 29.31
CA GLY A 33 -42.98 20.90 29.41
C GLY A 33 -42.77 19.55 28.70
N SER A 34 -42.81 18.36 29.30
CA SER A 34 -43.66 17.77 30.37
C SER A 34 -45.07 17.42 29.92
N VAL A 35 -45.46 16.15 30.17
CA VAL A 35 -46.76 15.49 29.87
C VAL A 35 -47.04 15.35 28.35
N GLY A 36 -47.37 14.19 27.76
CA GLY A 36 -47.58 12.83 28.27
C GLY A 36 -49.01 12.32 28.01
N ARG A 37 -49.22 11.41 27.03
CA ARG A 37 -50.37 10.46 27.01
C ARG A 37 -50.31 9.44 25.88
N SER A 38 -51.00 8.31 26.09
CA SER A 38 -51.02 7.08 25.28
C SER A 38 -52.15 7.03 24.25
N ALA A 39 -51.94 6.24 23.17
CA ALA A 39 -52.89 5.27 22.58
C ALA A 39 -52.13 4.46 21.50
N THR A 40 -51.81 3.17 21.67
CA THR A 40 -52.63 1.97 21.37
C THR A 40 -53.33 1.94 20.01
N ILE A 41 -52.95 1.00 19.15
CA ILE A 41 -53.81 -0.04 18.53
C ILE A 41 -52.92 -1.13 17.89
N ALA A 42 -53.46 -2.35 17.78
CA ALA A 42 -52.81 -3.60 17.32
C ALA A 42 -52.55 -3.59 15.76
N SER A 43 -51.83 -4.53 15.13
CA SER A 43 -52.06 -5.99 15.18
C SER A 43 -50.87 -6.85 14.69
N SER A 44 -50.66 -7.98 15.37
CA SER A 44 -49.95 -9.21 14.90
C SER A 44 -50.97 -10.16 14.19
N PRO A 45 -50.73 -11.47 13.90
CA PRO A 45 -49.55 -12.36 13.99
C PRO A 45 -49.04 -12.77 12.57
N THR A 46 -48.27 -13.84 12.27
CA THR A 46 -47.75 -15.07 12.94
C THR A 46 -46.35 -15.37 12.32
N SER A 47 -45.57 -16.44 12.55
CA SER A 47 -45.63 -17.74 13.25
C SER A 47 -44.18 -18.07 13.70
N SER A 48 -43.89 -18.30 14.99
CA SER A 48 -43.83 -19.61 15.70
C SER A 48 -42.99 -20.69 14.98
N GLY A 49 -41.98 -21.33 15.55
CA GLY A 49 -41.29 -21.30 16.87
C GLY A 49 -39.86 -21.85 16.67
N ASN A 50 -39.02 -22.30 17.61
CA ASN A 50 -39.02 -22.54 19.07
C ASN A 50 -37.55 -22.97 19.43
N THR A 51 -36.97 -22.94 20.65
CA THR A 51 -37.26 -22.36 21.99
C THR A 51 -36.04 -22.61 22.91
N ILE A 52 -35.67 -21.65 23.79
CA ILE A 52 -34.98 -21.87 25.11
C ILE A 52 -33.47 -22.29 24.99
N THR A 53 -32.48 -21.85 25.79
CA THR A 53 -32.40 -21.43 27.21
C THR A 53 -31.39 -20.28 27.45
N ALA A 54 -31.44 -19.66 28.63
CA ALA A 54 -30.55 -18.57 29.07
C ALA A 54 -29.23 -19.03 29.71
N ALA A 55 -28.21 -18.15 29.71
CA ALA A 55 -27.29 -17.95 30.85
C ALA A 55 -26.56 -16.60 30.78
N THR A 56 -26.64 -15.83 31.86
CA THR A 56 -25.89 -14.58 32.07
C THR A 56 -24.44 -14.89 32.46
N ALA A 57 -23.44 -14.24 31.86
CA ALA A 57 -22.04 -14.38 32.28
C ALA A 57 -21.29 -13.03 32.25
N THR A 58 -20.77 -12.64 33.42
CA THR A 58 -20.09 -11.37 33.69
C THR A 58 -18.68 -11.35 33.09
N SER A 59 -18.27 -10.22 32.49
CA SER A 59 -16.98 -10.10 31.79
C SER A 59 -15.80 -9.86 32.74
N ALA A 60 -14.84 -10.79 32.76
CA ALA A 60 -13.57 -10.67 33.48
C ALA A 60 -12.49 -9.93 32.67
N PRO A 61 -11.52 -9.23 33.31
CA PRO A 61 -10.54 -8.40 32.61
C PRO A 61 -9.44 -9.22 31.89
N PRO A 62 -8.92 -8.75 30.73
CA PRO A 62 -8.00 -9.51 29.90
C PRO A 62 -6.59 -9.66 30.51
N SER A 63 -6.10 -10.89 30.56
CA SER A 63 -4.81 -11.26 31.15
C SER A 63 -3.61 -10.70 30.37
N LYS A 64 -2.54 -10.30 31.10
CA LYS A 64 -1.36 -9.62 30.55
C LYS A 64 -0.60 -10.44 29.48
N THR A 65 -0.73 -11.77 29.48
CA THR A 65 -0.12 -12.66 28.47
C THR A 65 -0.79 -12.62 27.10
N SER A 66 -2.05 -12.20 27.01
CA SER A 66 -2.72 -11.99 25.71
C SER A 66 -2.12 -10.80 24.94
N LYS A 67 -1.66 -9.77 25.65
CA LYS A 67 -1.07 -8.55 25.06
C LYS A 67 0.23 -8.82 24.30
N ALA A 68 1.14 -9.62 24.85
CA ALA A 68 2.40 -9.97 24.19
C ALA A 68 2.18 -10.84 22.94
N ALA A 69 1.25 -11.82 23.00
CA ALA A 69 0.88 -12.62 21.84
C ALA A 69 0.20 -11.77 20.75
N ALA A 70 -0.73 -10.89 21.12
CA ALA A 70 -1.37 -9.95 20.20
C ALA A 70 -0.38 -8.94 19.61
N GLN A 71 0.65 -8.53 20.34
CA GLN A 71 1.72 -7.65 19.84
C GLN A 71 2.62 -8.37 18.82
N MET A 72 3.00 -9.62 19.08
CA MET A 72 3.74 -10.45 18.11
C MET A 72 2.92 -10.74 16.86
N GLN A 73 1.60 -10.97 17.01
CA GLN A 73 0.69 -11.15 15.88
C GLN A 73 0.56 -9.85 15.06
N LYS A 74 0.36 -8.69 15.72
CA LYS A 74 0.39 -7.37 15.06
C LYS A 74 1.72 -7.09 14.33
N MET A 75 2.85 -7.48 14.90
CA MET A 75 4.17 -7.39 14.26
C MET A 75 4.25 -8.25 12.99
N ARG A 76 3.70 -9.46 13.00
CA ARG A 76 3.63 -10.34 11.80
C ARG A 76 2.71 -9.77 10.73
N GLU A 77 1.54 -9.29 11.13
CA GLU A 77 0.59 -8.63 10.22
C GLU A 77 1.14 -7.33 9.63
N ALA A 78 1.86 -6.52 10.42
CA ALA A 78 2.56 -5.33 9.95
C ALA A 78 3.66 -5.68 8.94
N ASN A 79 4.50 -6.69 9.24
CA ASN A 79 5.52 -7.17 8.30
C ASN A 79 4.90 -7.70 6.99
N ASN A 80 3.78 -8.42 7.05
CA ASN A 80 3.07 -8.88 5.85
C ASN A 80 2.46 -7.71 5.06
N LYS A 81 1.93 -6.68 5.74
CA LYS A 81 1.48 -5.44 5.09
C LYS A 81 2.63 -4.69 4.42
N TYR A 82 3.80 -4.57 5.07
CA TYR A 82 4.99 -3.98 4.46
C TYR A 82 5.50 -4.78 3.26
N LYS A 83 5.52 -6.12 3.33
CA LYS A 83 5.86 -6.96 2.17
C LYS A 83 4.89 -6.78 1.00
N ASN A 84 3.58 -6.71 1.26
CA ASN A 84 2.58 -6.45 0.22
C ASN A 84 2.70 -5.03 -0.36
N LEU A 85 2.99 -4.03 0.47
CA LEU A 85 3.21 -2.66 0.03
C LEU A 85 4.48 -2.52 -0.83
N LEU A 86 5.58 -3.18 -0.43
CA LEU A 86 6.79 -3.29 -1.23
C LEU A 86 6.54 -4.01 -2.56
N LYS A 87 5.73 -5.08 -2.56
CA LYS A 87 5.32 -5.77 -3.79
C LYS A 87 4.55 -4.84 -4.74
N MET A 88 3.51 -4.15 -4.24
CA MET A 88 2.75 -3.20 -5.08
C MET A 88 3.57 -1.98 -5.51
N ALA A 89 4.52 -1.52 -4.69
CA ALA A 89 5.44 -0.45 -5.07
C ALA A 89 6.36 -0.90 -6.21
N LYS A 90 6.93 -2.12 -6.13
CA LYS A 90 7.73 -2.70 -7.20
C LYS A 90 6.92 -2.87 -8.50
N GLU A 91 5.74 -3.47 -8.41
CA GLU A 91 4.82 -3.68 -9.54
C GLU A 91 4.40 -2.36 -10.20
N ARG A 92 4.21 -1.29 -9.42
CA ARG A 92 3.91 0.04 -9.94
C ARG A 92 5.10 0.73 -10.61
N ILE A 93 6.33 0.51 -10.12
CA ILE A 93 7.55 1.00 -10.79
C ILE A 93 7.75 0.25 -12.11
N GLU A 94 7.61 -1.07 -12.11
CA GLU A 94 7.70 -1.92 -13.30
C GLU A 94 6.66 -1.52 -14.37
N GLN A 95 5.43 -1.23 -13.97
CA GLN A 95 4.42 -0.67 -14.88
C GLN A 95 4.82 0.72 -15.43
N GLN A 96 5.38 1.61 -14.61
CA GLN A 96 5.86 2.92 -15.06
C GLN A 96 7.04 2.80 -16.05
N GLU A 97 7.92 1.82 -15.87
CA GLU A 97 9.00 1.52 -16.81
C GLU A 97 8.46 1.00 -18.16
N ILE A 98 7.43 0.14 -18.14
CA ILE A 98 6.73 -0.33 -19.34
C ILE A 98 6.05 0.84 -20.07
N ASP A 99 5.31 1.68 -19.34
CA ASP A 99 4.60 2.83 -19.92
C ASP A 99 5.60 3.86 -20.51
N LEU A 100 6.71 4.13 -19.82
CA LEU A 100 7.80 4.99 -20.33
C LEU A 100 8.49 4.39 -21.55
N LYS A 101 8.67 3.06 -21.61
CA LYS A 101 9.22 2.39 -22.79
C LYS A 101 8.28 2.53 -23.99
N LYS A 102 6.99 2.29 -23.78
CA LYS A 102 5.95 2.46 -24.80
C LYS A 102 5.87 3.91 -25.32
N MET A 103 5.96 4.90 -24.43
CA MET A 103 6.00 6.32 -24.82
C MET A 103 7.26 6.71 -25.61
N ARG A 104 8.38 6.01 -25.44
CA ARG A 104 9.58 6.21 -26.29
C ARG A 104 9.41 5.56 -27.65
N GLU A 105 8.79 4.39 -27.70
CA GLU A 105 8.49 3.63 -28.92
C GLU A 105 7.52 4.41 -29.81
N THR A 106 6.37 4.85 -29.27
CA THR A 106 5.42 5.70 -30.03
C THR A 106 6.01 7.01 -30.50
N ARG A 107 6.95 7.60 -29.74
CA ARG A 107 7.61 8.85 -30.14
C ARG A 107 8.60 8.65 -31.29
N LEU A 108 9.24 7.49 -31.39
CA LEU A 108 10.07 7.12 -32.56
C LEU A 108 9.19 6.87 -33.79
N ASP A 109 8.02 6.26 -33.62
CA ASP A 109 7.04 6.08 -34.70
C ASP A 109 6.44 7.42 -35.18
N GLU A 110 6.15 8.36 -34.25
CA GLU A 110 5.70 9.72 -34.57
C GLU A 110 6.80 10.54 -35.26
N GLU A 111 8.06 10.45 -34.82
CA GLU A 111 9.18 11.21 -35.40
C GLU A 111 9.58 10.70 -36.81
N THR A 112 9.36 9.40 -37.08
CA THR A 112 9.55 8.80 -38.42
C THR A 112 8.37 9.03 -39.37
N THR A 113 7.15 9.25 -38.86
CA THR A 113 5.97 9.57 -39.68
C THR A 113 5.80 11.06 -39.95
N ALA A 114 6.08 11.93 -38.97
CA ALA A 114 5.99 13.39 -39.12
C ALA A 114 6.96 13.98 -40.16
N SER A 115 8.03 13.25 -40.51
CA SER A 115 8.98 13.63 -41.57
C SER A 115 8.47 13.34 -43.00
N LYS A 116 7.24 12.84 -43.18
CA LYS A 116 6.67 12.48 -44.49
C LYS A 116 5.41 13.23 -44.93
N ASP A 117 4.78 14.02 -44.05
CA ASP A 117 3.43 14.56 -44.28
C ASP A 117 3.36 16.09 -44.28
N SER A 118 4.33 16.74 -44.95
CA SER A 118 4.37 18.19 -45.17
C SER A 118 4.41 18.52 -46.67
N GLY A 119 3.42 18.03 -47.42
CA GLY A 119 3.35 18.25 -48.86
C GLY A 119 1.98 18.04 -49.48
N SER A 120 1.27 19.16 -49.73
CA SER A 120 0.12 19.29 -50.63
C SER A 120 -1.16 18.53 -50.25
N ASP A 121 -2.20 19.29 -49.87
CA ASP A 121 -3.52 19.05 -50.45
C ASP A 121 -4.05 20.34 -51.10
N ASN A 122 -4.05 20.30 -52.43
CA ASN A 122 -4.57 21.32 -53.32
C ASN A 122 -6.04 21.00 -53.66
N TYR A 123 -6.80 22.00 -54.10
CA TYR A 123 -8.17 21.82 -54.57
C TYR A 123 -8.25 20.75 -55.68
N ASN A 124 -9.20 19.80 -55.55
CA ASN A 124 -10.10 19.51 -56.68
C ASN A 124 -11.41 18.84 -56.25
N ASN A 125 -12.42 19.69 -56.10
CA ASN A 125 -13.82 19.30 -56.20
C ASN A 125 -14.15 19.09 -57.69
N ASN A 126 -14.23 17.84 -58.15
CA ASN A 126 -14.92 17.45 -59.40
C ASN A 126 -14.90 15.91 -59.59
N ASN A 127 -15.99 15.22 -59.26
CA ASN A 127 -16.40 14.04 -60.04
C ASN A 127 -17.91 13.76 -59.93
N SER A 128 -18.70 14.65 -60.53
CA SER A 128 -20.05 14.32 -60.98
C SER A 128 -19.94 13.93 -62.45
N ASN A 129 -19.94 12.63 -62.75
CA ASN A 129 -19.95 12.17 -64.14
C ASN A 129 -20.94 11.03 -64.36
N TYR A 130 -21.98 11.37 -65.13
CA TYR A 130 -22.71 10.52 -66.08
C TYR A 130 -22.84 9.02 -65.76
N LEU A 131 -24.02 8.64 -65.24
CA LEU A 131 -24.68 7.42 -65.71
C LEU A 131 -25.20 7.68 -67.13
N ASP A 132 -24.38 7.40 -68.13
CA ASP A 132 -24.88 7.04 -69.45
C ASP A 132 -23.76 6.28 -70.18
N ASP A 133 -23.89 4.96 -70.26
CA ASP A 133 -23.37 4.17 -71.38
C ASP A 133 -23.90 2.73 -71.29
N ALA A 134 -24.82 2.41 -72.20
CA ALA A 134 -25.17 1.04 -72.53
C ALA A 134 -24.03 0.44 -73.37
N ALA A 135 -22.90 0.14 -72.72
CA ALA A 135 -21.76 -0.50 -73.36
C ALA A 135 -22.21 -1.81 -74.04
N THR A 136 -22.19 -1.81 -75.36
CA THR A 136 -22.50 -2.98 -76.18
C THR A 136 -21.51 -4.11 -75.85
N ASN A 137 -21.99 -5.37 -75.84
CA ASN A 137 -21.23 -6.53 -75.32
C ASN A 137 -19.85 -6.75 -75.97
N ASP A 138 -19.57 -6.17 -77.13
CA ASP A 138 -18.34 -6.38 -77.90
C ASP A 138 -17.07 -5.84 -77.21
N ASP A 139 -17.20 -4.83 -76.33
CA ASP A 139 -16.06 -4.21 -75.62
C ASP A 139 -15.54 -5.05 -74.42
N LEU A 140 -16.13 -6.22 -74.18
CA LEU A 140 -15.68 -7.15 -73.11
C LEU A 140 -14.49 -8.04 -73.53
N ASN A 141 -14.17 -8.15 -74.82
CA ASN A 141 -13.05 -8.99 -75.30
C ASN A 141 -11.65 -8.57 -74.78
N TYR A 142 -11.50 -7.35 -74.24
CA TYR A 142 -10.24 -6.82 -73.68
C TYR A 142 -10.20 -6.81 -72.15
N TRP A 143 -11.12 -7.53 -71.49
CA TRP A 143 -11.26 -7.53 -70.03
C TRP A 143 -11.22 -8.96 -69.48
N ASN A 144 -10.21 -9.25 -68.66
CA ASN A 144 -10.07 -10.52 -67.99
C ASN A 144 -10.89 -10.57 -66.70
N LEU A 145 -11.49 -11.74 -66.44
CA LEU A 145 -12.24 -12.04 -65.24
C LEU A 145 -11.29 -12.26 -64.06
N VAL A 146 -11.20 -11.30 -63.13
CA VAL A 146 -10.31 -11.44 -61.95
C VAL A 146 -10.96 -12.26 -60.85
N ARG A 147 -12.20 -11.93 -60.48
CA ARG A 147 -12.94 -12.63 -59.41
C ARG A 147 -14.42 -12.25 -59.37
N VAL A 148 -15.20 -13.10 -58.72
CA VAL A 148 -16.52 -12.72 -58.18
C VAL A 148 -16.32 -12.09 -56.80
N SER A 149 -16.63 -10.80 -56.67
CA SER A 149 -16.52 -10.05 -55.41
C SER A 149 -17.69 -10.34 -54.45
N GLN A 150 -18.91 -10.46 -54.98
CA GLN A 150 -20.13 -10.69 -54.20
C GLN A 150 -21.10 -11.56 -55.00
N ARG A 151 -22.00 -12.26 -54.31
CA ARG A 151 -23.03 -13.09 -54.93
C ARG A 151 -24.32 -13.01 -54.13
N ILE A 152 -25.38 -12.50 -54.74
CA ILE A 152 -26.72 -12.42 -54.16
C ILE A 152 -27.57 -13.51 -54.82
N ARG A 153 -28.34 -14.24 -54.01
CA ARG A 153 -29.40 -15.14 -54.48
C ARG A 153 -30.73 -14.43 -54.22
N VAL A 154 -31.56 -14.35 -55.25
CA VAL A 154 -32.93 -13.88 -55.20
C VAL A 154 -33.81 -15.10 -55.40
N ASP A 155 -34.60 -15.44 -54.37
CA ASP A 155 -35.67 -16.43 -54.50
C ASP A 155 -36.88 -15.70 -55.09
N LEU A 156 -37.26 -16.06 -56.31
CA LEU A 156 -38.41 -15.52 -57.04
C LEU A 156 -39.69 -16.21 -56.56
N GLU A 157 -40.80 -15.46 -56.52
CA GLU A 157 -42.09 -16.06 -56.20
C GLU A 157 -42.57 -16.98 -57.33
N ALA A 158 -43.44 -17.95 -57.00
CA ALA A 158 -43.87 -18.98 -57.96
C ALA A 158 -44.63 -18.46 -59.20
N HIS A 159 -44.98 -17.17 -59.23
CA HIS A 159 -45.58 -16.48 -60.37
C HIS A 159 -44.58 -15.62 -61.17
N GLU A 160 -43.36 -15.44 -60.67
CA GLU A 160 -42.26 -14.67 -61.26
C GLU A 160 -41.13 -15.60 -61.73
N LEU A 161 -41.49 -16.76 -62.29
CA LEU A 161 -40.52 -17.69 -62.87
C LEU A 161 -39.59 -16.96 -63.85
N ASN A 162 -38.27 -17.18 -63.72
CA ASN A 162 -37.33 -16.62 -64.68
C ASN A 162 -37.55 -17.19 -66.09
N ALA A 163 -36.89 -16.63 -67.10
CA ALA A 163 -37.07 -17.02 -68.51
C ALA A 163 -36.80 -18.52 -68.81
N ARG A 164 -36.23 -19.28 -67.86
CA ARG A 164 -35.99 -20.72 -67.94
C ARG A 164 -36.85 -21.57 -66.98
N GLY A 165 -37.83 -20.98 -66.30
CA GLY A 165 -38.72 -21.69 -65.38
C GLY A 165 -38.09 -22.03 -64.02
N SER A 166 -37.05 -21.32 -63.61
CA SER A 166 -36.43 -21.46 -62.29
C SER A 166 -36.95 -20.41 -61.30
N ASN A 167 -37.16 -20.84 -60.05
CA ASN A 167 -37.50 -19.98 -58.90
C ASN A 167 -36.26 -19.25 -58.33
N GLU A 168 -35.08 -19.45 -58.89
CA GLU A 168 -33.83 -18.87 -58.40
C GLU A 168 -33.20 -17.98 -59.46
N GLU A 169 -32.82 -16.77 -59.07
CA GLU A 169 -31.97 -15.86 -59.83
C GLU A 169 -30.72 -15.53 -59.02
N ILE A 170 -29.57 -15.47 -59.68
CA ILE A 170 -28.29 -15.17 -59.04
C ILE A 170 -27.67 -13.94 -59.69
N TRP A 171 -27.37 -12.94 -58.85
CA TRP A 171 -26.62 -11.76 -59.23
C TRP A 171 -25.21 -11.86 -58.68
N ALA A 172 -24.20 -11.76 -59.53
CA ALA A 172 -22.80 -11.73 -59.13
C ALA A 172 -22.18 -10.37 -59.44
N LEU A 173 -21.46 -9.80 -58.48
CA LEU A 173 -20.62 -8.61 -58.71
C LEU A 173 -19.27 -9.10 -59.20
N ILE A 174 -19.00 -8.87 -60.47
CA ILE A 174 -17.83 -9.39 -61.17
C ILE A 174 -16.80 -8.29 -61.29
N GLU A 175 -15.58 -8.56 -60.83
CA GLU A 175 -14.42 -7.67 -60.97
C GLU A 175 -13.61 -8.11 -62.19
N TRP A 176 -13.47 -7.17 -63.11
CA TRP A 176 -12.78 -7.31 -64.38
C TRP A 176 -11.53 -6.45 -64.37
N GLU A 177 -10.44 -6.92 -64.96
CA GLU A 177 -9.18 -6.19 -65.13
C GLU A 177 -8.83 -6.12 -66.61
N ARG A 178 -8.41 -4.96 -67.08
CA ARG A 178 -8.00 -4.77 -68.47
C ARG A 178 -6.56 -5.27 -68.61
N ASP A 179 -6.28 -6.06 -69.64
CA ASP A 179 -4.88 -6.34 -69.99
C ASP A 179 -4.21 -5.04 -70.49
N ASP A 180 -3.26 -4.52 -69.72
CA ASP A 180 -2.47 -3.33 -70.08
C ASP A 180 -1.39 -3.64 -71.14
N THR A 181 -1.32 -4.86 -71.68
CA THR A 181 -0.25 -5.33 -72.59
C THR A 181 -0.09 -4.50 -73.87
N ASP A 182 -1.12 -3.78 -74.32
CA ASP A 182 -1.05 -2.87 -75.48
C ASP A 182 -0.64 -1.43 -75.11
N ARG A 183 -0.58 -1.08 -73.82
CA ARG A 183 -0.39 0.30 -73.37
C ARG A 183 1.07 0.75 -73.34
N ASP A 184 2.00 -0.20 -73.16
CA ASP A 184 3.44 0.05 -73.06
C ASP A 184 4.12 0.38 -74.40
N MET A 185 3.39 0.33 -75.53
CA MET A 185 3.94 0.53 -76.87
C MET A 185 3.99 2.01 -77.34
N ILE A 186 3.33 2.95 -76.66
CA ILE A 186 3.07 4.29 -77.24
C ILE A 186 3.89 5.43 -76.59
N ASP A 187 4.02 5.50 -75.26
CA ASP A 187 4.62 6.67 -74.57
C ASP A 187 6.03 6.41 -74.01
N ASN A 188 6.99 6.13 -74.89
CA ASN A 188 8.39 5.89 -74.50
C ASN A 188 9.32 7.08 -74.81
N ASN A 189 8.92 8.31 -74.45
CA ASN A 189 9.78 9.48 -74.66
C ASN A 189 9.68 10.57 -73.57
N GLY A 190 10.39 10.34 -72.46
CA GLY A 190 11.09 11.40 -71.75
C GLY A 190 10.37 12.18 -70.64
N GLN A 191 10.30 11.60 -69.43
CA GLN A 191 10.64 12.30 -68.19
C GLN A 191 10.80 11.33 -67.01
N GLN A 192 11.98 10.71 -66.88
CA GLN A 192 12.37 10.03 -65.64
C GLN A 192 13.06 11.02 -64.69
N GLN A 193 12.63 11.00 -63.42
CA GLN A 193 13.27 11.49 -62.17
C GLN A 193 12.47 12.57 -61.41
N GLN A 194 11.40 12.13 -60.72
CA GLN A 194 11.01 12.51 -59.34
C GLN A 194 9.55 12.10 -59.06
N GLN A 195 9.30 10.81 -58.84
CA GLN A 195 8.03 10.32 -58.26
C GLN A 195 8.21 8.88 -57.77
N GLN A 196 8.54 8.70 -56.49
CA GLN A 196 8.81 7.38 -55.89
C GLN A 196 8.11 7.15 -54.53
N GLN A 197 7.11 7.97 -54.17
CA GLN A 197 6.37 7.82 -52.89
C GLN A 197 4.83 7.94 -53.00
N GLN A 198 4.22 7.87 -54.20
CA GLN A 198 2.75 7.95 -54.37
C GLN A 198 2.13 6.82 -55.24
N GLN A 199 2.83 5.71 -55.46
CA GLN A 199 2.40 4.66 -56.42
C GLN A 199 1.35 3.66 -55.90
N SER A 200 0.85 3.78 -54.67
CA SER A 200 -0.11 2.82 -54.09
C SER A 200 -1.59 3.11 -54.36
N SER A 201 -1.93 4.22 -55.03
CA SER A 201 -3.33 4.67 -55.21
C SER A 201 -3.87 4.54 -56.64
N SER A 202 -3.01 4.30 -57.64
CA SER A 202 -3.38 4.46 -59.06
C SER A 202 -3.99 3.22 -59.74
N ASN A 203 -3.83 2.03 -59.17
CA ASN A 203 -4.16 0.76 -59.83
C ASN A 203 -5.67 0.44 -59.90
N ASN A 204 -6.55 1.28 -59.34
CA ASN A 204 -8.00 1.05 -59.40
C ASN A 204 -8.61 1.36 -60.77
N ASN A 205 -7.95 2.16 -61.62
CA ASN A 205 -8.52 2.63 -62.89
C ASN A 205 -8.62 1.53 -63.96
N ASN A 206 -7.79 0.47 -63.86
CA ASN A 206 -7.80 -0.65 -64.79
C ASN A 206 -8.72 -1.79 -64.34
N ARG A 207 -9.51 -1.58 -63.26
CA ARG A 207 -10.49 -2.55 -62.74
C ARG A 207 -11.90 -2.00 -62.75
N LYS A 208 -12.82 -2.71 -63.41
CA LYS A 208 -14.27 -2.37 -63.39
C LYS A 208 -15.07 -3.45 -62.67
N LYS A 209 -16.10 -3.02 -61.93
CA LYS A 209 -17.01 -3.91 -61.20
C LYS A 209 -18.40 -3.82 -61.80
N LEU A 210 -18.92 -4.94 -62.30
CA LEU A 210 -20.19 -5.01 -63.01
C LEU A 210 -21.07 -6.10 -62.40
N TRP A 211 -22.33 -5.77 -62.14
CA TRP A 211 -23.33 -6.75 -61.75
C TRP A 211 -23.77 -7.55 -62.98
N LYS A 212 -23.75 -8.89 -62.88
CA LYS A 212 -24.23 -9.79 -63.93
C LYS A 212 -25.26 -10.77 -63.36
N ARG A 213 -26.35 -10.92 -64.10
CA ARG A 213 -27.51 -11.79 -63.82
C ARG A 213 -27.28 -13.19 -64.39
N PHE A 214 -27.67 -14.22 -63.66
CA PHE A 214 -27.57 -15.63 -64.04
C PHE A 214 -28.85 -16.35 -63.64
N ASP A 215 -29.40 -17.19 -64.53
CA ASP A 215 -30.66 -17.91 -64.30
C ASP A 215 -30.47 -19.16 -63.41
N SER A 216 -29.22 -19.56 -63.12
CA SER A 216 -28.89 -20.68 -62.23
C SER A 216 -27.46 -20.62 -61.67
N GLY A 217 -27.23 -21.35 -60.57
CA GLY A 217 -25.89 -21.51 -59.99
C GLY A 217 -24.91 -22.30 -60.86
N SER A 218 -25.40 -23.11 -61.80
CA SER A 218 -24.58 -23.81 -62.79
C SER A 218 -24.08 -22.85 -63.86
N GLU A 219 -24.94 -21.95 -64.35
CA GLU A 219 -24.58 -20.96 -65.37
C GLU A 219 -23.50 -19.98 -64.88
N LEU A 220 -23.57 -19.55 -63.61
CA LEU A 220 -22.51 -18.76 -62.99
C LEU A 220 -21.18 -19.53 -62.93
N LYS A 221 -21.21 -20.82 -62.57
CA LYS A 221 -20.01 -21.67 -62.54
C LYS A 221 -19.43 -21.87 -63.94
N ASP A 222 -20.26 -22.13 -64.94
CA ASP A 222 -19.82 -22.36 -66.32
C ASP A 222 -19.32 -21.08 -66.98
N PHE A 223 -19.85 -19.90 -66.61
CA PHE A 223 -19.30 -18.61 -67.00
C PHE A 223 -17.88 -18.42 -66.47
N ILE A 224 -17.68 -18.67 -65.17
CA ILE A 224 -16.38 -18.52 -64.49
C ILE A 224 -15.32 -19.50 -65.01
N ARG A 225 -15.71 -20.68 -65.47
CA ARG A 225 -14.78 -21.73 -65.95
C ARG A 225 -14.22 -21.48 -67.36
N ARG A 226 -14.68 -20.45 -68.08
CA ARG A 226 -14.27 -20.19 -69.47
C ARG A 226 -13.02 -19.31 -69.59
N ASP A 227 -12.78 -18.40 -68.65
CA ASP A 227 -11.75 -17.35 -68.74
C ASP A 227 -10.40 -17.76 -68.09
N THR A 228 -9.85 -18.90 -68.53
CA THR A 228 -8.48 -19.40 -68.28
C THR A 228 -8.10 -20.00 -66.91
N GLY A 229 -7.18 -20.98 -66.95
CA GLY A 229 -6.28 -21.33 -65.84
C GLY A 229 -6.86 -22.13 -64.68
N GLU A 230 -7.48 -21.45 -63.72
CA GLU A 230 -7.80 -21.97 -62.38
C GLU A 230 -9.25 -21.61 -62.00
N PRO A 231 -10.06 -22.56 -61.45
CA PRO A 231 -11.45 -22.28 -61.13
C PRO A 231 -11.58 -21.28 -59.98
N LEU A 232 -11.95 -20.03 -60.31
CA LEU A 232 -12.12 -18.95 -59.33
C LEU A 232 -13.06 -19.35 -58.18
N THR A 233 -12.62 -19.09 -56.96
CA THR A 233 -13.37 -19.43 -55.75
C THR A 233 -14.58 -18.50 -55.60
N LEU A 234 -15.78 -19.10 -55.58
CA LEU A 234 -17.02 -18.35 -55.39
C LEU A 234 -17.19 -17.90 -53.93
N PRO A 235 -17.43 -16.61 -53.64
CA PRO A 235 -17.75 -16.17 -52.29
C PRO A 235 -19.07 -16.79 -51.80
N PRO A 236 -19.29 -16.90 -50.48
CA PRO A 236 -20.59 -17.27 -49.94
C PRO A 236 -21.68 -16.30 -50.42
N TYR A 237 -22.94 -16.75 -50.43
CA TYR A 237 -24.05 -15.86 -50.75
C TYR A 237 -24.14 -14.74 -49.70
N SER A 238 -24.36 -13.52 -50.16
CA SER A 238 -24.77 -12.40 -49.32
C SER A 238 -26.04 -12.75 -48.55
N LEU A 239 -26.15 -12.29 -47.31
CA LEU A 239 -27.34 -12.48 -46.48
C LEU A 239 -28.58 -11.94 -47.20
N THR A 240 -29.71 -12.65 -47.09
CA THR A 240 -30.99 -12.14 -47.61
C THR A 240 -31.41 -10.86 -46.87
N PRO A 241 -32.27 -9.99 -47.43
CA PRO A 241 -32.73 -8.77 -46.75
C PRO A 241 -33.32 -9.03 -45.36
N GLN A 242 -33.99 -10.17 -45.16
CA GLN A 242 -34.55 -10.58 -43.87
C GLN A 242 -33.45 -11.08 -42.90
N GLN A 243 -32.42 -11.76 -43.41
CA GLN A 243 -31.27 -12.18 -42.60
C GLN A 243 -30.41 -10.98 -42.18
N SER A 244 -30.10 -10.07 -43.11
CA SER A 244 -29.32 -8.86 -42.81
C SER A 244 -30.05 -7.97 -41.81
N SER A 245 -31.36 -7.76 -41.97
CA SER A 245 -32.22 -7.04 -41.00
C SER A 245 -32.21 -7.69 -39.60
N ARG A 246 -32.24 -9.03 -39.51
CA ARG A 246 -32.08 -9.73 -38.21
C ARG A 246 -30.70 -9.51 -37.62
N THR A 247 -29.64 -9.57 -38.44
CA THR A 247 -28.26 -9.37 -38.01
C THR A 247 -28.01 -7.93 -37.54
N THR A 248 -28.58 -6.91 -38.20
CA THR A 248 -28.46 -5.51 -37.73
C THR A 248 -29.18 -5.32 -36.41
N VAL A 249 -30.43 -5.80 -36.25
CA VAL A 249 -31.16 -5.73 -34.97
C VAL A 249 -30.43 -6.47 -33.84
N GLU A 250 -29.81 -7.61 -34.12
CA GLU A 250 -28.98 -8.33 -33.14
C GLU A 250 -27.70 -7.56 -32.80
N ALA A 251 -27.04 -6.94 -33.78
CA ALA A 251 -25.87 -6.09 -33.57
C ALA A 251 -26.21 -4.85 -32.74
N ASP A 252 -27.28 -4.14 -33.05
CA ASP A 252 -27.77 -2.98 -32.29
C ASP A 252 -28.10 -3.35 -30.84
N LYS A 253 -28.70 -4.52 -30.62
CA LYS A 253 -28.95 -5.07 -29.28
C LYS A 253 -27.64 -5.36 -28.53
N LYS A 254 -26.64 -5.93 -29.19
CA LYS A 254 -25.30 -6.18 -28.60
C LYS A 254 -24.59 -4.87 -28.27
N VAL A 255 -24.57 -3.90 -29.18
CA VAL A 255 -24.01 -2.55 -28.96
C VAL A 255 -24.70 -1.88 -27.77
N SER A 256 -26.03 -1.95 -27.69
CA SER A 256 -26.80 -1.39 -26.57
C SER A 256 -26.44 -2.06 -25.23
N SER A 257 -26.31 -3.39 -25.20
CA SER A 257 -25.89 -4.14 -24.00
C SER A 257 -24.48 -3.74 -23.55
N ILE A 258 -23.51 -3.75 -24.47
CA ILE A 258 -22.11 -3.39 -24.20
C ILE A 258 -22.00 -1.93 -23.73
N THR A 259 -22.77 -1.02 -24.33
CA THR A 259 -22.80 0.40 -23.92
C THR A 259 -23.29 0.57 -22.49
N GLU A 260 -24.34 -0.14 -22.09
CA GLU A 260 -24.88 -0.11 -20.73
C GLU A 260 -23.96 -0.82 -19.73
N GLU A 261 -23.31 -1.92 -20.12
CA GLU A 261 -22.26 -2.58 -19.31
C GLU A 261 -21.06 -1.66 -19.08
N TYR A 262 -20.59 -0.95 -20.11
CA TYR A 262 -19.51 0.03 -19.98
C TYR A 262 -19.91 1.21 -19.08
N ARG A 263 -21.17 1.69 -19.18
CA ARG A 263 -21.73 2.70 -18.27
C ARG A 263 -21.71 2.21 -16.81
N ARG A 264 -22.19 0.98 -16.56
CA ARG A 264 -22.18 0.34 -15.23
C ARG A 264 -20.76 0.15 -14.70
N PHE A 265 -19.84 -0.31 -15.55
CA PHE A 265 -18.43 -0.48 -15.22
C PHE A 265 -17.79 0.85 -14.80
N ARG A 266 -18.00 1.93 -15.57
CA ARG A 266 -17.50 3.28 -15.25
C ARG A 266 -18.05 3.81 -13.94
N VAL A 267 -19.36 3.63 -13.66
CA VAL A 267 -19.96 4.03 -12.38
C VAL A 267 -19.38 3.21 -11.22
N LYS A 268 -19.21 1.89 -11.41
CA LYS A 268 -18.64 0.98 -10.40
C LYS A 268 -17.18 1.33 -10.10
N SER A 269 -16.35 1.59 -11.10
CA SER A 269 -14.94 1.96 -10.91
C SER A 269 -14.79 3.33 -10.25
N GLU A 270 -15.60 4.33 -10.63
CA GLU A 270 -15.70 5.63 -9.94
C GLU A 270 -16.09 5.48 -8.47
N MET A 271 -17.11 4.67 -8.18
CA MET A 271 -17.55 4.40 -6.80
C MET A 271 -16.46 3.69 -5.98
N THR A 272 -15.77 2.71 -6.56
CA THR A 272 -14.65 2.02 -5.92
C THR A 272 -13.48 2.96 -5.66
N ARG A 273 -13.12 3.83 -6.62
CA ARG A 273 -12.07 4.85 -6.44
C ARG A 273 -12.44 5.80 -5.29
N LYS A 274 -13.65 6.39 -5.31
CA LYS A 274 -14.14 7.27 -4.24
C LYS A 274 -14.16 6.59 -2.86
N LYS A 275 -14.47 5.29 -2.79
CA LYS A 275 -14.41 4.52 -1.54
C LYS A 275 -12.98 4.35 -1.03
N MET A 276 -12.02 4.07 -1.92
CA MET A 276 -10.59 4.00 -1.54
C MET A 276 -10.04 5.37 -1.15
N ASP A 277 -10.37 6.43 -1.89
CA ASP A 277 -9.95 7.81 -1.57
C ASP A 277 -10.48 8.26 -0.20
N ALA A 278 -11.73 7.90 0.13
CA ALA A 278 -12.31 8.15 1.44
C ALA A 278 -11.56 7.40 2.56
N GLN A 279 -11.23 6.12 2.34
CA GLN A 279 -10.46 5.31 3.29
C GLN A 279 -9.02 5.84 3.48
N VAL A 280 -8.38 6.32 2.40
CA VAL A 280 -7.06 6.97 2.50
C VAL A 280 -7.15 8.24 3.32
N ARG A 281 -8.18 9.08 3.10
CA ARG A 281 -8.41 10.31 3.87
C ARG A 281 -8.68 10.03 5.35
N GLU A 282 -9.45 8.98 5.67
CA GLU A 282 -9.71 8.53 7.04
C GLU A 282 -8.44 8.02 7.74
N LEU A 283 -7.60 7.25 7.05
CA LEU A 283 -6.30 6.81 7.56
C LEU A 283 -5.35 8.00 7.77
N GLN A 284 -5.35 8.98 6.86
CA GLN A 284 -4.57 10.21 7.01
C GLN A 284 -5.04 11.04 8.21
N SER A 285 -6.35 11.26 8.38
CA SER A 285 -6.86 12.02 9.54
C SER A 285 -6.61 11.30 10.86
N SER A 286 -6.78 9.97 10.91
CA SER A 286 -6.49 9.16 12.10
C SER A 286 -4.99 9.17 12.47
N ASN A 287 -4.11 9.05 11.47
CA ASN A 287 -2.66 9.16 11.70
C ASN A 287 -2.26 10.57 12.15
N VAL A 288 -2.81 11.63 11.54
CA VAL A 288 -2.54 13.01 11.97
C VAL A 288 -3.04 13.25 13.40
N GLU A 289 -4.22 12.76 13.77
CA GLU A 289 -4.75 12.93 15.13
C GLU A 289 -3.92 12.14 16.17
N THR A 290 -3.49 10.92 15.85
CA THR A 290 -2.63 10.13 16.75
C THR A 290 -1.22 10.72 16.87
N THR A 291 -0.62 11.22 15.77
CA THR A 291 0.64 11.98 15.82
C THR A 291 0.49 13.27 16.61
N LYS A 292 -0.62 14.01 16.43
CA LYS A 292 -0.91 15.24 17.19
C LYS A 292 -0.98 14.95 18.69
N ARG A 293 -1.74 13.93 19.12
CA ARG A 293 -1.79 13.51 20.54
C ARG A 293 -0.43 13.06 21.09
N GLN A 294 0.44 12.48 20.25
CA GLN A 294 1.81 12.11 20.65
C GLN A 294 2.73 13.35 20.79
N ILE A 295 2.55 14.37 19.95
CA ILE A 295 3.28 15.64 20.05
C ILE A 295 2.83 16.41 21.30
N GLU A 296 1.52 16.57 21.51
CA GLU A 296 0.94 17.21 22.71
C GLU A 296 1.39 16.49 24.00
N GLY A 297 1.48 15.16 23.98
CA GLY A 297 2.02 14.36 25.08
C GLY A 297 3.53 14.49 25.30
N ARG A 298 4.29 15.00 24.32
CA ARG A 298 5.74 15.22 24.42
C ARG A 298 6.08 16.63 24.89
N GLU A 299 5.34 17.63 24.43
CA GLU A 299 5.50 19.03 24.85
C GLU A 299 5.37 19.19 26.37
N HIS A 300 4.45 18.46 27.02
CA HIS A 300 4.30 18.48 28.48
C HIS A 300 5.56 18.00 29.24
N VAL A 301 6.31 17.04 28.68
CA VAL A 301 7.56 16.53 29.28
C VAL A 301 8.73 17.49 29.04
N GLU A 302 8.75 18.13 27.87
CA GLU A 302 9.77 19.12 27.51
C GLU A 302 9.62 20.42 28.32
N GLN A 303 8.38 20.86 28.56
CA GLN A 303 8.06 22.00 29.42
C GLN A 303 8.47 21.78 30.89
N GLU A 304 8.35 20.55 31.40
CA GLU A 304 8.78 20.17 32.76
C GLU A 304 10.32 20.15 32.88
N MET A 305 11.03 19.63 31.86
CA MET A 305 12.49 19.73 31.80
C MET A 305 12.99 21.18 31.69
N GLU A 306 12.30 22.04 30.95
CA GLU A 306 12.70 23.44 30.83
C GLU A 306 12.42 24.26 32.10
N ALA A 307 11.34 23.96 32.83
CA ALA A 307 11.11 24.49 34.17
C ALA A 307 12.26 24.09 35.13
N THR A 308 12.72 22.84 35.05
CA THR A 308 13.85 22.31 35.85
C THR A 308 15.18 23.01 35.49
N ARG A 309 15.48 23.18 34.20
CA ARG A 309 16.68 23.91 33.76
C ARG A 309 16.70 25.36 34.26
N ARG A 310 15.54 26.02 34.36
CA ARG A 310 15.41 27.38 34.89
C ARG A 310 15.66 27.45 36.40
N THR A 311 15.22 26.46 37.20
CA THR A 311 15.49 26.45 38.64
C THR A 311 16.97 26.18 38.93
N GLU A 312 17.60 25.24 38.21
CA GLU A 312 19.05 24.98 38.30
C GLU A 312 19.89 26.21 37.92
N HIS A 313 19.54 26.91 36.84
CA HIS A 313 20.25 28.12 36.42
C HIS A 313 20.14 29.24 37.47
N ASN A 314 18.96 29.44 38.06
CA ASN A 314 18.75 30.39 39.14
C ASN A 314 19.53 30.02 40.42
N GLN A 315 19.69 28.73 40.71
CA GLN A 315 20.50 28.26 41.84
C GLN A 315 22.00 28.52 41.61
N LEU A 316 22.51 28.23 40.40
CA LEU A 316 23.89 28.55 40.01
C LEU A 316 24.17 30.05 40.04
N ALA A 317 23.22 30.89 39.59
CA ALA A 317 23.34 32.33 39.66
C ALA A 317 23.44 32.84 41.11
N ARG A 318 22.61 32.32 42.03
CA ARG A 318 22.69 32.65 43.46
C ARG A 318 24.05 32.29 44.06
N MET A 319 24.55 31.07 43.83
CA MET A 319 25.86 30.65 44.36
C MET A 319 27.02 31.52 43.84
N ARG A 320 26.95 32.02 42.59
CA ARG A 320 27.94 32.97 42.06
C ARG A 320 27.89 34.32 42.77
N THR A 321 26.69 34.84 43.04
CA THR A 321 26.52 36.10 43.80
C THR A 321 27.02 35.96 45.24
N ASP A 322 26.73 34.82 45.89
CA ASP A 322 27.19 34.56 47.26
C ASP A 322 28.73 34.41 47.33
N ALA A 323 29.35 33.77 46.34
CA ALA A 323 30.81 33.67 46.23
C ALA A 323 31.46 35.06 46.01
N ALA A 324 30.93 35.87 45.10
CA ALA A 324 31.43 37.24 44.89
C ALA A 324 31.33 38.10 46.16
N ARG A 325 30.23 37.95 46.93
CA ARG A 325 30.09 38.63 48.23
C ARG A 325 31.12 38.17 49.26
N GLN A 326 31.51 36.89 49.27
CA GLN A 326 32.58 36.39 50.14
C GLN A 326 33.94 36.95 49.73
N GLU A 327 34.25 37.03 48.43
CA GLU A 327 35.47 37.67 47.94
C GLU A 327 35.55 39.15 48.35
N ASP A 328 34.46 39.90 48.24
CA ASP A 328 34.45 41.31 48.65
C ASP A 328 34.56 41.49 50.17
N GLN A 329 33.96 40.60 50.96
CA GLN A 329 34.16 40.56 52.42
C GLN A 329 35.61 40.24 52.80
N TRP A 330 36.28 39.33 52.08
CA TRP A 330 37.69 39.02 52.31
C TRP A 330 38.62 40.16 51.89
N LYS A 331 38.32 40.89 50.81
CA LYS A 331 39.04 42.12 50.44
C LYS A 331 38.88 43.21 51.50
N GLU A 332 37.66 43.48 51.95
CA GLU A 332 37.40 44.48 53.00
C GLU A 332 38.12 44.12 54.31
N ALA A 333 38.07 42.85 54.73
CA ALA A 333 38.81 42.37 55.91
C ALA A 333 40.33 42.51 55.72
N TYR A 334 40.87 42.19 54.55
CA TYR A 334 42.28 42.37 54.24
C TYR A 334 42.71 43.85 54.27
N ASP A 335 41.93 44.74 53.68
CA ASP A 335 42.20 46.19 53.68
C ASP A 335 42.13 46.80 55.09
N ILE A 336 41.24 46.31 55.96
CA ILE A 336 41.19 46.67 57.37
C ILE A 336 42.46 46.19 58.09
N LEU A 337 42.86 44.93 57.90
CA LEU A 337 44.07 44.36 58.49
C LEU A 337 45.33 45.08 58.02
N LEU A 338 45.39 45.50 56.75
CA LEU A 338 46.51 46.25 56.19
C LEU A 338 46.63 47.64 56.84
N LYS A 339 45.52 48.38 56.96
CA LYS A 339 45.46 49.68 57.64
C LYS A 339 45.82 49.58 59.12
N GLU A 340 45.36 48.54 59.80
CA GLU A 340 45.71 48.27 61.19
C GLU A 340 47.21 47.92 61.34
N ASN A 341 47.76 47.13 60.42
CA ASN A 341 49.19 46.80 60.41
C ASN A 341 50.06 48.05 60.21
N ASP A 342 49.67 48.95 59.32
CA ASP A 342 50.38 50.21 59.12
C ASP A 342 50.21 51.19 60.29
N ALA A 343 49.03 51.24 60.93
CA ALA A 343 48.82 51.99 62.16
C ALA A 343 49.70 51.49 63.33
N LEU A 344 49.82 50.16 63.48
CA LEU A 344 50.66 49.52 64.50
C LEU A 344 52.16 49.64 64.22
N LYS A 345 52.58 49.78 62.95
CA LYS A 345 53.97 50.17 62.60
C LYS A 345 54.26 51.63 62.95
N CYS A 346 53.29 52.53 62.77
CA CYS A 346 53.46 53.97 63.04
C CYS A 346 53.41 54.32 64.53
N SER A 347 52.65 53.57 65.34
CA SER A 347 52.58 53.72 66.79
C SER A 347 53.55 52.73 67.44
N GLY A 348 54.62 53.21 68.11
CA GLY A 348 55.64 52.38 68.75
C GLY A 348 55.10 51.48 69.88
N SER A 349 54.49 50.36 69.50
CA SER A 349 53.56 49.57 70.33
C SER A 349 53.77 48.04 70.17
N ASP A 350 55.02 47.64 69.89
CA ASP A 350 55.46 46.26 69.61
C ASP A 350 54.93 45.21 70.61
N ALA A 351 54.81 45.58 71.89
CA ALA A 351 54.28 44.70 72.94
C ALA A 351 52.78 44.36 72.77
N ILE A 352 51.97 45.28 72.22
CA ILE A 352 50.55 45.06 71.93
C ILE A 352 50.41 44.25 70.65
N LEU A 353 51.22 44.56 69.63
CA LEU A 353 51.28 43.81 68.37
C LEU A 353 51.61 42.32 68.64
N ALA A 354 52.62 42.03 69.45
CA ALA A 354 52.98 40.66 69.84
C ALA A 354 51.84 39.91 70.57
N SER A 355 51.03 40.62 71.37
CA SER A 355 49.86 40.03 72.05
C SER A 355 48.74 39.68 71.06
N GLN A 356 48.41 40.61 70.15
CA GLN A 356 47.40 40.39 69.11
C GLN A 356 47.80 39.27 68.14
N TRP A 357 49.09 39.13 67.81
CA TRP A 357 49.59 38.04 66.97
C TRP A 357 49.36 36.66 67.60
N ARG A 358 49.59 36.51 68.92
CA ARG A 358 49.27 35.26 69.64
C ARG A 358 47.78 34.95 69.57
N GLN A 359 46.93 35.94 69.83
CA GLN A 359 45.48 35.77 69.84
C GLN A 359 44.92 35.43 68.44
N ARG A 360 45.47 36.02 67.37
CA ARG A 360 45.12 35.67 65.98
C ARG A 360 45.60 34.28 65.61
N TYR A 361 46.79 33.88 66.03
CA TYR A 361 47.33 32.54 65.79
C TYR A 361 46.47 31.45 66.46
N GLU A 362 46.07 31.65 67.73
CA GLU A 362 45.15 30.75 68.43
C GLU A 362 43.77 30.66 67.75
N ALA A 363 43.24 31.78 67.24
CA ALA A 363 41.98 31.80 66.50
C ALA A 363 42.07 30.99 65.18
N CYS A 364 43.13 31.18 64.38
CA CYS A 364 43.34 30.41 63.15
C CYS A 364 43.56 28.91 63.42
N LEU A 365 44.23 28.55 64.51
CA LEU A 365 44.39 27.15 64.94
C LEU A 365 43.03 26.50 65.22
N LYS A 366 42.16 27.20 65.95
CA LYS A 366 40.81 26.74 66.23
C LYS A 366 39.96 26.59 64.96
N GLU A 367 39.99 27.58 64.07
CA GLU A 367 39.26 27.52 62.79
C GLU A 367 39.73 26.34 61.92
N LYS A 368 41.04 26.08 61.87
CA LYS A 368 41.60 24.90 61.19
C LYS A 368 41.06 23.59 61.79
N ASP A 369 40.97 23.48 63.12
CA ASP A 369 40.46 22.28 63.79
C ASP A 369 38.94 22.10 63.55
N ASP A 370 38.16 23.19 63.60
CA ASP A 370 36.73 23.19 63.24
C ASP A 370 36.52 22.77 61.78
N ALA A 371 37.36 23.25 60.85
CA ALA A 371 37.32 22.88 59.43
C ALA A 371 37.67 21.40 59.20
N VAL A 372 38.68 20.87 59.90
CA VAL A 372 39.05 19.43 59.86
C VAL A 372 37.90 18.57 60.39
N HIS A 373 37.28 18.95 61.51
CA HIS A 373 36.12 18.24 62.05
C HIS A 373 34.93 18.26 61.07
N LYS A 374 34.69 19.40 60.41
CA LYS A 374 33.65 19.55 59.39
C LYS A 374 33.90 18.65 58.18
N LEU A 375 35.14 18.59 57.67
CA LEU A 375 35.55 17.70 56.58
C LEU A 375 35.30 16.22 56.95
N GLN A 376 35.71 15.81 58.14
CA GLN A 376 35.51 14.46 58.65
C GLN A 376 34.02 14.09 58.77
N SER A 377 33.15 15.05 59.08
CA SER A 377 31.69 14.87 59.11
C SER A 377 31.05 14.69 57.71
N VAL A 378 31.66 15.26 56.67
CA VAL A 378 31.22 15.10 55.26
C VAL A 378 31.67 13.76 54.74
N GLN A 379 32.93 13.39 54.95
CA GLN A 379 33.49 12.11 54.51
C GLN A 379 32.73 10.90 55.09
N LYS A 380 32.26 10.98 56.34
CA LYS A 380 31.37 9.97 56.95
C LYS A 380 30.00 9.89 56.26
N ARG A 381 29.44 11.00 55.80
CA ARG A 381 28.16 11.04 55.06
C ARG A 381 28.30 10.45 53.66
N ASP A 382 29.38 10.76 52.95
CA ASP A 382 29.63 10.21 51.61
C ASP A 382 29.82 8.68 51.64
N GLN A 383 30.54 8.13 52.63
CA GLN A 383 30.62 6.68 52.83
C GLN A 383 29.24 6.03 53.06
N SER A 384 28.36 6.67 53.86
CA SER A 384 27.00 6.16 54.08
C SER A 384 26.11 6.22 52.82
N HIS A 385 26.29 7.22 51.95
CA HIS A 385 25.58 7.30 50.67
C HIS A 385 26.08 6.27 49.65
N GLN A 386 27.39 6.02 49.61
CA GLN A 386 28.00 5.06 48.68
C GLN A 386 27.53 3.61 48.96
N LEU A 387 27.33 3.26 50.24
CA LEU A 387 26.79 1.95 50.66
C LEU A 387 25.30 1.77 50.32
N GLN A 388 24.51 2.84 50.24
CA GLN A 388 23.10 2.72 49.84
C GLN A 388 22.94 2.55 48.32
N GLN A 389 23.74 3.23 47.51
CA GLN A 389 23.58 3.21 46.05
C GLN A 389 23.88 1.84 45.43
N SER A 390 24.91 1.11 45.90
CA SER A 390 25.25 -0.23 45.40
C SER A 390 24.09 -1.22 45.56
N SER A 391 23.48 -1.28 46.74
CA SER A 391 22.36 -2.18 47.06
C SER A 391 21.11 -2.01 46.17
N SER A 392 20.92 -0.80 45.61
CA SER A 392 19.75 -0.47 44.80
C SER A 392 19.83 -1.03 43.37
N SER A 393 21.05 -1.11 42.81
CA SER A 393 21.26 -1.63 41.45
C SER A 393 21.23 -3.15 41.42
N GLU A 394 21.78 -3.81 42.44
CA GLU A 394 21.85 -5.27 42.53
C GLU A 394 20.44 -5.90 42.62
N ARG A 395 19.59 -5.39 43.52
CA ARG A 395 18.17 -5.80 43.63
C ARG A 395 17.38 -5.61 42.33
N LYS A 396 17.73 -4.61 41.51
CA LYS A 396 17.07 -4.31 40.23
C LYS A 396 17.38 -5.36 39.15
N TYR A 397 18.55 -6.01 39.21
CA TYR A 397 18.89 -7.13 38.33
C TYR A 397 18.34 -8.46 38.85
N GLU A 398 18.39 -8.70 40.16
CA GLU A 398 17.84 -9.90 40.78
C GLU A 398 16.33 -10.06 40.50
N MET A 399 15.56 -8.97 40.63
CA MET A 399 14.12 -9.00 40.38
C MET A 399 13.79 -9.29 38.90
N LYS A 400 14.55 -8.74 37.95
CA LYS A 400 14.43 -9.06 36.51
C LYS A 400 14.76 -10.54 36.23
N TYR A 401 15.76 -11.09 36.89
CA TYR A 401 16.16 -12.49 36.71
C TYR A 401 15.07 -13.45 37.22
N ARG A 402 14.41 -13.08 38.33
CA ARG A 402 13.29 -13.85 38.89
C ARG A 402 12.07 -13.84 37.96
N ASP A 403 11.67 -12.66 37.47
CA ASP A 403 10.57 -12.50 36.50
C ASP A 403 10.82 -13.30 35.21
N LEU A 404 12.06 -13.26 34.69
CA LEU A 404 12.43 -14.00 33.48
C LEU A 404 12.32 -15.52 33.68
N LYS A 405 12.83 -16.04 34.82
CA LYS A 405 12.75 -17.47 35.16
C LYS A 405 11.30 -17.94 35.33
N GLU A 406 10.43 -17.13 35.94
CA GLU A 406 9.00 -17.44 36.06
C GLU A 406 8.27 -17.39 34.71
N SER A 407 8.59 -16.42 33.85
CA SER A 407 8.02 -16.32 32.50
C SER A 407 8.33 -17.57 31.65
N PHE A 408 9.55 -18.11 31.76
CA PHE A 408 9.97 -19.30 31.04
C PHE A 408 9.25 -20.57 31.54
N ARG A 409 9.03 -20.67 32.86
CA ARG A 409 8.24 -21.76 33.48
C ARG A 409 6.80 -21.74 32.99
N LEU A 410 6.16 -20.57 32.93
CA LEU A 410 4.80 -20.42 32.38
C LEU A 410 4.75 -20.77 30.90
N TYR A 411 5.75 -20.35 30.11
CA TYR A 411 5.82 -20.66 28.68
C TYR A 411 5.88 -22.17 28.43
N ARG A 412 6.76 -22.91 29.13
CA ARG A 412 6.84 -24.38 29.06
C ARG A 412 5.51 -25.05 29.43
N LYS A 413 4.86 -24.60 30.52
CA LYS A 413 3.56 -25.15 30.94
C LYS A 413 2.49 -24.96 29.86
N LYS A 414 2.40 -23.76 29.29
CA LYS A 414 1.43 -23.40 28.25
C LYS A 414 1.69 -24.09 26.91
N ALA A 415 2.95 -24.27 26.52
CA ALA A 415 3.30 -25.03 25.32
C ALA A 415 2.83 -26.50 25.45
N LYS A 416 3.08 -27.14 26.59
CA LYS A 416 2.62 -28.51 26.87
C LYS A 416 1.09 -28.63 26.84
N GLU A 417 0.39 -27.64 27.38
CA GLU A 417 -1.08 -27.54 27.34
C GLU A 417 -1.62 -27.45 25.90
N ILE A 418 -1.06 -26.58 25.06
CA ILE A 418 -1.48 -26.43 23.64
C ILE A 418 -1.29 -27.73 22.85
N PHE A 419 -0.17 -28.44 23.05
CA PHE A 419 0.07 -29.74 22.40
C PHE A 419 -0.97 -30.79 22.81
N VAL A 420 -1.32 -30.85 24.11
CA VAL A 420 -2.38 -31.76 24.59
C VAL A 420 -3.75 -31.39 24.02
N SER A 421 -4.09 -30.10 23.95
CA SER A 421 -5.37 -29.65 23.37
C SER A 421 -5.48 -29.95 21.87
N GLN A 422 -4.40 -29.83 21.10
CA GLN A 422 -4.41 -30.18 19.67
C GLN A 422 -4.50 -31.70 19.45
N ALA A 423 -3.83 -32.51 20.27
CA ALA A 423 -3.98 -33.96 20.25
C ALA A 423 -5.41 -34.40 20.59
N ALA A 424 -6.04 -33.78 21.58
CA ALA A 424 -7.44 -34.05 21.96
C ALA A 424 -8.43 -33.63 20.85
N ALA A 425 -8.22 -32.49 20.20
CA ALA A 425 -9.06 -32.04 19.09
C ALA A 425 -8.98 -32.94 17.85
N ALA A 426 -7.82 -33.56 17.59
CA ALA A 426 -7.65 -34.52 16.50
C ALA A 426 -8.33 -35.89 16.78
N ALA A 427 -8.60 -36.22 18.05
CA ALA A 427 -9.17 -37.51 18.44
C ALA A 427 -10.70 -37.62 18.24
N THR A 428 -11.42 -36.50 18.05
CA THR A 428 -12.89 -36.49 17.91
C THR A 428 -13.36 -36.76 16.47
N SER A 429 -12.44 -36.92 15.52
CA SER A 429 -12.74 -37.08 14.10
C SER A 429 -11.81 -38.10 13.44
N ASN A 430 -11.96 -39.36 13.86
CA ASN A 430 -11.80 -40.56 13.02
C ASN A 430 -12.33 -41.79 13.78
N ILE A 431 -13.50 -42.28 13.35
CA ILE A 431 -13.93 -43.67 13.58
C ILE A 431 -13.88 -44.33 12.20
N ILE A 432 -12.83 -45.10 11.94
CA ILE A 432 -12.71 -46.26 11.03
C ILE A 432 -11.22 -46.64 10.98
N GLY A 433 -10.92 -47.94 11.11
CA GLY A 433 -9.60 -48.50 10.78
C GLY A 433 -8.71 -48.84 11.98
N GLU A 434 -8.38 -50.13 12.11
CA GLU A 434 -7.38 -50.64 13.05
C GLU A 434 -5.97 -50.09 12.76
N GLU A 435 -5.70 -49.72 11.50
CA GLU A 435 -4.49 -49.00 11.09
C GLU A 435 -4.41 -47.58 11.66
N ASP A 436 -5.54 -46.93 11.95
CA ASP A 436 -5.57 -45.57 12.48
C ASP A 436 -5.23 -45.54 13.98
N SER A 437 -5.59 -46.60 14.72
CA SER A 437 -5.08 -46.85 16.08
C SER A 437 -3.57 -47.03 16.09
N LYS A 438 -3.03 -47.79 15.12
CA LYS A 438 -1.58 -48.00 14.95
C LYS A 438 -0.86 -46.70 14.56
N LEU A 439 -1.46 -45.89 13.67
CA LEU A 439 -0.93 -44.61 13.24
C LEU A 439 -0.98 -43.56 14.36
N SER A 440 -2.04 -43.55 15.18
CA SER A 440 -2.17 -42.71 16.37
C SER A 440 -1.13 -43.07 17.44
N TYR A 441 -0.96 -44.37 17.70
CA TYR A 441 0.11 -44.87 18.58
C TYR A 441 1.49 -44.44 18.08
N LEU A 442 1.79 -44.63 16.78
CA LEU A 442 3.06 -44.23 16.17
C LEU A 442 3.29 -42.72 16.24
N LYS A 443 2.28 -41.88 15.96
CA LYS A 443 2.36 -40.41 16.11
C LYS A 443 2.73 -40.02 17.54
N ASN A 444 2.09 -40.62 18.55
CA ASN A 444 2.40 -40.37 19.96
C ASN A 444 3.83 -40.84 20.30
N LEU A 445 4.23 -42.02 19.83
CA LEU A 445 5.57 -42.57 20.04
C LEU A 445 6.66 -41.66 19.42
N MET A 446 6.44 -41.11 18.23
CA MET A 446 7.35 -40.16 17.57
C MET A 446 7.43 -38.80 18.28
N VAL A 447 6.33 -38.27 18.80
CA VAL A 447 6.34 -37.01 19.58
C VAL A 447 7.13 -37.18 20.88
N ASN A 448 6.97 -38.32 21.55
CA ASN A 448 7.76 -38.63 22.74
C ASN A 448 9.24 -38.84 22.38
N TYR A 449 9.55 -39.61 21.32
CA TYR A 449 10.91 -39.83 20.82
C TYR A 449 11.70 -38.53 20.58
N LEU A 450 11.08 -37.54 19.93
CA LEU A 450 11.71 -36.22 19.65
C LEU A 450 11.96 -35.36 20.90
N THR A 451 11.35 -35.69 22.03
CA THR A 451 11.45 -34.92 23.29
C THR A 451 12.07 -35.71 24.45
N ALA A 452 12.33 -37.00 24.24
CA ALA A 452 12.89 -37.91 25.23
C ALA A 452 14.42 -37.82 25.33
N ASP A 453 14.92 -38.12 26.52
CA ASP A 453 16.35 -38.26 26.82
C ASP A 453 16.97 -39.44 26.02
N PRO A 454 18.29 -39.42 25.73
CA PRO A 454 18.92 -40.39 24.85
C PRO A 454 18.66 -41.86 25.20
N GLU A 455 18.71 -42.23 26.48
CA GLU A 455 18.47 -43.63 26.91
C GLU A 455 17.03 -44.11 26.65
N VAL A 456 16.06 -43.21 26.78
CA VAL A 456 14.63 -43.49 26.51
C VAL A 456 14.36 -43.55 25.01
N ARG A 457 15.14 -42.77 24.23
CA ARG A 457 15.06 -42.71 22.77
C ARG A 457 15.33 -44.07 22.13
N ASP A 458 16.36 -44.79 22.59
CA ASP A 458 16.73 -46.13 22.12
C ASP A 458 15.62 -47.17 22.30
N HIS A 459 14.90 -47.10 23.42
CA HIS A 459 13.76 -47.98 23.67
C HIS A 459 12.58 -47.64 22.74
N MET A 460 12.33 -46.34 22.51
CA MET A 460 11.29 -45.87 21.58
C MET A 460 11.64 -46.19 20.12
N GLU A 461 12.91 -46.13 19.72
CA GLU A 461 13.44 -46.56 18.41
C GLU A 461 13.05 -48.02 18.10
N LYS A 462 13.29 -48.94 19.06
CA LYS A 462 12.97 -50.37 18.92
C LYS A 462 11.46 -50.61 18.85
N ALA A 463 10.67 -49.86 19.62
CA ALA A 463 9.22 -49.90 19.53
C ALA A 463 8.69 -49.36 18.17
N ILE A 464 9.24 -48.25 17.66
CA ILE A 464 8.93 -47.70 16.34
C ILE A 464 9.24 -48.71 15.23
N GLY A 465 10.43 -49.32 15.25
CA GLY A 465 10.83 -50.34 14.27
C GLY A 465 9.92 -51.56 14.29
N THR A 466 9.50 -52.02 15.49
CA THR A 466 8.53 -53.12 15.65
C THR A 466 7.17 -52.76 15.05
N VAL A 467 6.66 -51.54 15.31
CA VAL A 467 5.38 -51.06 14.75
C VAL A 467 5.47 -50.95 13.22
N LEU A 468 6.57 -50.44 12.68
CA LEU A 468 6.80 -50.29 11.24
C LEU A 468 7.21 -51.57 10.52
N LYS A 469 7.39 -52.70 11.24
CA LYS A 469 7.89 -53.98 10.70
C LYS A 469 9.24 -53.85 9.99
N PHE A 470 10.15 -53.04 10.53
CA PHE A 470 11.53 -52.96 10.05
C PHE A 470 12.20 -54.34 10.15
N THR A 471 12.96 -54.71 9.12
CA THR A 471 13.74 -55.95 9.16
C THR A 471 14.92 -55.79 10.12
N PRO A 472 15.49 -56.89 10.65
CA PRO A 472 16.71 -56.82 11.45
C PRO A 472 17.87 -56.10 10.73
N SER A 473 17.91 -56.19 9.39
CA SER A 473 18.87 -55.48 8.54
C SER A 473 18.67 -53.96 8.59
N ASP A 474 17.43 -53.48 8.53
CA ASP A 474 17.12 -52.03 8.60
C ASP A 474 17.50 -51.45 9.98
N ILE A 475 17.25 -52.22 11.05
CA ILE A 475 17.63 -51.84 12.41
C ILE A 475 19.15 -51.73 12.53
N ALA A 476 19.91 -52.69 11.99
CA ALA A 476 21.38 -52.64 11.98
C ALA A 476 21.94 -51.45 11.17
N ILE A 477 21.29 -51.05 10.07
CA ILE A 477 21.67 -49.85 9.30
C ILE A 477 21.42 -48.58 10.13
N ILE A 478 20.33 -48.50 10.88
CA ILE A 478 20.00 -47.36 11.75
C ILE A 478 20.99 -47.28 12.92
N GLU A 479 21.29 -48.40 13.59
CA GLU A 479 22.28 -48.45 14.68
C GLU A 479 23.68 -48.03 14.18
N LYS A 480 24.11 -48.52 13.01
CA LYS A 480 25.38 -48.08 12.40
C LYS A 480 25.40 -46.59 12.08
N LYS A 481 24.35 -46.06 11.45
CA LYS A 481 24.28 -44.62 11.15
C LYS A 481 24.31 -43.78 12.43
N LYS A 482 23.68 -44.25 13.50
CA LYS A 482 23.69 -43.60 14.82
C LYS A 482 25.08 -43.57 15.44
N THR A 483 25.89 -44.62 15.29
CA THR A 483 27.31 -44.58 15.72
C THR A 483 28.15 -43.61 14.87
N ASP A 484 27.89 -43.55 13.56
CA ASP A 484 28.57 -42.62 12.66
C ASP A 484 28.20 -41.15 13.00
N ASP A 485 26.92 -40.84 13.18
CA ASP A 485 26.43 -39.49 13.56
C ASP A 485 26.91 -39.08 14.98
N ALA A 486 27.00 -40.03 15.93
CA ALA A 486 27.56 -39.76 17.27
C ALA A 486 29.06 -39.45 17.25
N SER A 487 29.81 -40.02 16.29
CA SER A 487 31.24 -39.71 16.08
C SER A 487 31.49 -38.26 15.67
N TRP A 488 30.53 -37.63 14.98
CA TRP A 488 30.60 -36.22 14.59
C TRP A 488 30.22 -35.24 15.71
N GLY A 489 29.54 -35.70 16.77
CA GLY A 489 29.09 -34.87 17.90
C GLY A 489 30.14 -34.68 19.02
N LEU A 490 31.36 -35.18 18.82
CA LEU A 490 32.45 -35.19 19.81
C LEU A 490 33.62 -34.24 19.49
N PHE A 491 33.43 -33.35 18.50
CA PHE A 491 34.37 -32.30 18.08
C PHE A 491 33.85 -30.89 18.39
#